data_AF-A0A9D5DGQ3-F1
#
_entry.id   AF-A0A9D5DGQ3-F1
#
_cell.length_a   1.000
_cell.length_b   1.000
_cell.length_c   1.000
_cell.angle_alpha   90.00
_cell.angle_beta   90.00
_cell.angle_gamma   90.00
#
_symmetry.space_group_name_H-M   'P 1'
#
loop_
_entity.id
_entity.type
_entity.pdbx_description
1 polymer ?
#
loop_
_entity_poly.entity_id
_entity_poly.type
_entity_poly.pdbx_seq_one_letter_code
_entity_poly.pdbx_strand_id
1 'polypeptide(L)'
;MTEFNWSRLLKWSSKYIEDSYSNQEIRQIDPERLEFLQGAVREAMKDVVDPNKLISEVKENLSLSNDEEVLASLVVIDRCIELPDCALNFEKLGIIQPILSCLSRSEEIRCITYQILSKSMQNNLPLQISFGKIGALQILIERVQQECSESTKSKGITAISTLIRHNKALECSFISDDGLYLIISWLQSEHKCVREKALSLLRHLISEEIVTGRHIAEINNYQIIDAIISISRNNSLSTTKYQDIQYSEIISETLFQLIKVCDSKLSKVPKDKVLEEINRRILFLTEYRKTFPDDDISPEYSTLVLCRELLV
;
A
#
# COMPACT_ATOMS: atom_id res chain seq x y z
N MET A 1 11.00 41.76 15.30
CA MET A 1 10.95 40.46 14.63
C MET A 1 12.34 40.13 14.15
N THR A 2 13.06 39.30 14.89
CA THR A 2 14.39 38.81 14.50
C THR A 2 14.18 37.52 13.73
N GLU A 3 14.41 37.57 12.43
CA GLU A 3 14.29 36.45 11.49
C GLU A 3 15.25 35.32 11.92
N PHE A 4 14.71 34.14 12.22
CA PHE A 4 15.50 33.00 12.68
C PHE A 4 16.39 32.50 11.54
N ASN A 5 17.70 32.60 11.75
CA ASN A 5 18.67 32.45 10.67
C ASN A 5 19.05 30.97 10.45
N TRP A 6 18.21 30.26 9.71
CA TRP A 6 18.42 28.86 9.27
C TRP A 6 19.80 28.60 8.65
N SER A 7 20.35 29.59 7.95
CA SER A 7 21.66 29.47 7.30
C SER A 7 22.80 29.34 8.30
N ARG A 8 22.66 29.89 9.53
CA ARG A 8 23.63 29.71 10.61
C ARG A 8 23.53 28.32 11.25
N LEU A 9 22.32 27.80 11.43
CA LEU A 9 22.11 26.45 11.97
C LEU A 9 22.64 25.39 11.00
N LEU A 10 22.40 25.55 9.70
CA LEU A 10 22.92 24.67 8.65
C LEU A 10 24.45 24.73 8.59
N LYS A 11 25.05 25.94 8.52
CA LYS A 11 26.51 26.11 8.56
C LYS A 11 27.15 25.52 9.81
N TRP A 12 26.44 25.55 10.94
CA TRP A 12 26.89 24.92 12.17
C TRP A 12 26.82 23.39 12.06
N SER A 13 25.69 22.81 11.62
CA SER A 13 25.54 21.36 11.47
C SER A 13 26.58 20.75 10.52
N SER A 14 26.86 21.41 9.40
CA SER A 14 27.87 20.95 8.42
C SER A 14 29.29 20.95 9.01
N LYS A 15 29.63 21.92 9.88
CA LYS A 15 30.93 21.98 10.55
C LYS A 15 31.21 20.82 11.50
N TYR A 16 30.18 20.15 12.02
CA TYR A 16 30.35 18.97 12.89
C TYR A 16 30.25 17.65 12.14
N ILE A 17 29.85 17.67 10.87
CA ILE A 17 29.79 16.48 10.01
C ILE A 17 31.16 16.23 9.36
N GLU A 18 31.91 17.28 8.99
CA GLU A 18 33.20 17.14 8.29
C GLU A 18 34.34 16.52 9.13
N ASP A 19 34.30 16.60 10.46
CA ASP A 19 35.35 16.04 11.34
C ASP A 19 35.10 14.59 11.78
N SER A 20 34.10 13.89 11.22
CA SER A 20 33.72 12.53 11.64
C SER A 20 34.46 11.40 10.90
N TYR A 21 35.77 11.56 10.70
CA TYR A 21 36.70 10.45 10.45
C TYR A 21 37.69 10.27 11.61
N SER A 22 37.16 10.13 12.83
CA SER A 22 37.84 9.35 13.86
C SER A 22 36.81 8.83 14.87
N ASN A 23 36.65 7.52 14.89
CA ASN A 23 35.93 6.80 15.94
C ASN A 23 36.71 6.94 17.25
N GLN A 24 36.36 7.93 18.07
CA GLN A 24 36.46 7.88 19.54
C GLN A 24 35.85 9.16 20.12
N GLU A 25 34.93 9.00 21.07
CA GLU A 25 34.20 10.03 21.82
C GLU A 25 33.01 10.69 21.11
N ILE A 26 31.86 10.00 21.15
CA ILE A 26 30.56 10.69 21.22
C ILE A 26 30.61 11.53 22.50
N ARG A 27 31.03 12.79 22.38
CA ARG A 27 31.08 13.73 23.51
C ARG A 27 29.69 13.82 24.10
N GLN A 28 29.57 13.50 25.40
CA GLN A 28 28.34 13.74 26.15
C GLN A 28 27.94 15.20 25.95
N ILE A 29 26.70 15.42 25.50
CA ILE A 29 26.16 16.77 25.33
C ILE A 29 26.12 17.43 26.71
N ASP A 30 26.84 18.54 26.84
CA ASP A 30 26.85 19.40 28.02
C ASP A 30 25.41 19.80 28.41
N PRO A 31 24.99 19.68 29.69
CA PRO A 31 23.60 19.89 30.10
C PRO A 31 23.02 21.24 29.69
N GLU A 32 23.80 22.32 29.78
CA GLU A 32 23.39 23.66 29.36
C GLU A 32 23.15 23.74 27.85
N ARG A 33 23.92 22.97 27.05
CA ARG A 33 23.74 22.90 25.60
C ARG A 33 22.50 22.11 25.21
N LEU A 34 22.18 21.04 25.96
CA LEU A 34 20.92 20.30 25.78
C LEU A 34 19.73 21.21 26.08
N GLU A 35 19.81 21.99 27.16
CA GLU A 35 18.75 22.92 27.57
C GLU A 35 18.57 24.06 26.57
N PHE A 36 19.67 24.61 26.03
CA PHE A 36 19.64 25.59 24.93
C PHE A 36 18.99 25.02 23.66
N LEU A 37 19.37 23.82 23.24
CA LEU A 37 18.80 23.17 22.05
C LEU A 37 17.31 22.87 22.24
N GLN A 38 16.92 22.35 23.41
CA GLN A 38 15.52 22.13 23.76
C GLN A 38 14.73 23.45 23.77
N GLY A 39 15.31 24.54 24.28
CA GLY A 39 14.72 25.88 24.25
C GLY A 39 14.55 26.43 22.83
N ALA A 40 15.57 26.30 21.98
CA ALA A 40 15.52 26.73 20.58
C ALA A 40 14.49 25.92 19.76
N VAL A 41 14.39 24.60 20.01
CA VAL A 41 13.35 23.75 19.41
C VAL A 41 11.96 24.16 19.91
N ARG A 42 11.77 24.36 21.22
CA ARG A 42 10.48 24.81 21.78
C ARG A 42 10.04 26.16 21.24
N GLU A 43 10.96 27.13 21.11
CA GLU A 43 10.65 28.46 20.56
C GLU A 43 10.39 28.38 19.06
N ALA A 44 11.13 27.57 18.31
CA ALA A 44 10.88 27.33 16.88
C ALA A 44 9.56 26.57 16.62
N MET A 45 9.09 25.78 17.58
CA MET A 45 7.84 25.02 17.49
C MET A 45 6.65 25.71 18.18
N LYS A 46 6.83 26.91 18.73
CA LYS A 46 5.82 27.62 19.54
C LYS A 46 4.57 28.01 18.76
N ASP A 47 4.71 28.26 17.45
CA ASP A 47 3.60 28.54 16.52
C ASP A 47 3.17 27.30 15.71
N VAL A 48 3.77 26.13 15.98
CA VAL A 48 3.34 24.86 15.37
C VAL A 48 2.13 24.37 16.13
N VAL A 49 0.96 24.53 15.53
CA VAL A 49 -0.29 24.02 16.09
C VAL A 49 -0.16 22.50 16.29
N ASP A 50 -0.39 22.02 17.51
CA ASP A 50 -0.34 20.59 17.84
C ASP A 50 -1.36 19.83 16.97
N PRO A 51 -0.91 18.93 16.07
CA PRO A 51 -1.79 18.16 15.20
C PRO A 51 -2.84 17.35 15.97
N ASN A 52 -2.49 16.83 17.15
CA ASN A 52 -3.42 16.05 17.96
C ASN A 52 -4.54 16.92 18.53
N LYS A 53 -4.23 18.18 18.82
CA LYS A 53 -5.20 19.18 19.28
C LYS A 53 -6.15 19.56 18.15
N LEU A 54 -5.64 19.79 16.94
CA LEU A 54 -6.48 20.04 15.76
C LEU A 54 -7.44 18.89 15.49
N ILE A 55 -6.94 17.65 15.51
CA ILE A 55 -7.78 16.47 15.36
C ILE A 55 -8.85 16.41 16.47
N SER A 56 -8.49 16.74 17.70
CA SER A 56 -9.45 16.79 18.82
C SER A 56 -10.55 17.83 18.64
N GLU A 57 -10.23 18.97 18.04
CA GLU A 57 -11.17 20.07 17.78
C GLU A 57 -12.14 19.72 16.65
N VAL A 58 -11.68 19.00 15.61
CA VAL A 58 -12.51 18.65 14.45
C VAL A 58 -13.19 17.29 14.53
N LYS A 59 -12.86 16.43 15.51
CA LYS A 59 -13.39 15.05 15.58
C LYS A 59 -14.92 15.01 15.71
N GLU A 60 -15.51 15.94 16.45
CA GLU A 60 -16.96 15.98 16.66
C GLU A 60 -17.69 16.34 15.36
N ASN A 61 -17.02 17.09 14.49
CA ASN A 61 -17.59 17.49 13.20
C ASN A 61 -17.82 16.31 12.26
N LEU A 62 -17.10 15.18 12.44
CA LEU A 62 -17.27 13.98 11.62
C LEU A 62 -18.68 13.37 11.72
N SER A 63 -19.38 13.64 12.83
CA SER A 63 -20.74 13.15 13.09
C SER A 63 -21.83 14.15 12.64
N LEU A 64 -21.47 15.32 12.13
CA LEU A 64 -22.44 16.32 11.67
C LEU A 64 -23.13 15.87 10.40
N SER A 65 -24.38 16.27 10.20
CA SER A 65 -25.14 15.97 8.98
C SER A 65 -24.62 16.73 7.75
N ASN A 66 -23.87 17.82 7.94
CA ASN A 66 -23.33 18.63 6.84
C ASN A 66 -22.05 18.00 6.26
N ASP A 67 -22.13 17.51 5.02
CA ASP A 67 -21.01 16.88 4.32
C ASP A 67 -19.84 17.86 4.06
N GLU A 68 -20.09 19.16 3.87
CA GLU A 68 -19.03 20.15 3.61
C GLU A 68 -18.13 20.36 4.84
N GLU A 69 -18.73 20.45 6.02
CA GLU A 69 -18.00 20.59 7.30
C GLU A 69 -17.22 19.31 7.64
N VAL A 70 -17.78 18.15 7.30
CA VAL A 70 -17.13 16.85 7.49
C VAL A 70 -15.95 16.71 6.55
N LEU A 71 -16.10 17.08 5.27
CA LEU A 71 -15.01 17.12 4.31
C LEU A 71 -13.89 18.06 4.77
N ALA A 72 -14.22 19.28 5.21
CA ALA A 72 -13.23 20.22 5.72
C ALA A 72 -12.45 19.64 6.92
N SER A 73 -13.16 18.97 7.83
CA SER A 73 -12.58 18.30 9.00
C SER A 73 -11.66 17.14 8.60
N LEU A 74 -12.07 16.33 7.63
CA LEU A 74 -11.26 15.24 7.09
C LEU A 74 -10.01 15.75 6.38
N VAL A 75 -10.08 16.88 5.67
CA VAL A 75 -8.90 17.53 5.06
C VAL A 75 -7.90 17.98 6.13
N VAL A 76 -8.38 18.53 7.25
CA VAL A 76 -7.51 18.88 8.40
C VAL A 76 -6.85 17.62 8.97
N ILE A 77 -7.60 16.53 9.15
CA ILE A 77 -7.06 15.26 9.64
C ILE A 77 -6.02 14.68 8.65
N ASP A 78 -6.32 14.66 7.36
CA ASP A 78 -5.40 14.19 6.31
C ASP A 78 -4.09 14.99 6.29
N ARG A 79 -4.14 16.27 6.64
CA ARG A 79 -2.93 17.09 6.79
C ARG A 79 -2.15 16.77 8.06
N CYS A 80 -2.84 16.47 9.16
CA CYS A 80 -2.21 16.17 10.46
C CYS A 80 -1.48 14.82 10.46
N ILE A 81 -2.02 13.80 9.79
CA ILE A 81 -1.43 12.46 9.73
C ILE A 81 -0.17 12.37 8.86
N GLU A 82 0.15 13.41 8.07
CA GLU A 82 1.45 13.51 7.40
C GLU A 82 2.62 13.55 8.41
N LEU A 83 2.32 13.87 9.67
CA LEU A 83 3.26 13.77 10.78
C LEU A 83 3.14 12.36 11.40
N PRO A 84 4.21 11.54 11.38
CA PRO A 84 4.16 10.11 11.70
C PRO A 84 3.54 9.80 13.07
N ASP A 85 3.83 10.63 14.08
CA ASP A 85 3.39 10.40 15.45
C ASP A 85 1.90 10.66 15.67
N CYS A 86 1.25 11.40 14.76
CA CYS A 86 -0.13 11.81 14.91
C CYS A 86 -1.10 10.61 14.78
N ALA A 87 -0.84 9.72 13.82
CA ALA A 87 -1.66 8.52 13.61
C ALA A 87 -1.67 7.58 14.84
N LEU A 88 -0.56 7.51 15.58
CA LEU A 88 -0.45 6.69 16.80
C LEU A 88 -1.43 7.13 17.90
N ASN A 89 -1.87 8.38 17.89
CA ASN A 89 -2.77 8.91 18.90
C ASN A 89 -4.24 8.73 18.53
N PHE A 90 -4.59 8.19 17.37
CA PHE A 90 -5.99 8.05 16.94
C PHE A 90 -6.87 7.32 17.96
N GLU A 91 -6.35 6.25 18.56
CA GLU A 91 -7.06 5.52 19.63
C GLU A 91 -7.30 6.41 20.85
N LYS A 92 -6.26 7.13 21.32
CA LYS A 92 -6.35 8.02 22.48
C LYS A 92 -7.26 9.22 22.24
N LEU A 93 -7.30 9.71 21.00
CA LEU A 93 -8.16 10.83 20.57
C LEU A 93 -9.63 10.40 20.41
N GLY A 94 -9.89 9.08 20.37
CA GLY A 94 -11.22 8.52 20.22
C GLY A 94 -11.77 8.68 18.79
N ILE A 95 -10.91 8.86 17.78
CA ILE A 95 -11.34 9.17 16.41
C ILE A 95 -11.60 7.93 15.54
N ILE A 96 -11.16 6.75 15.97
CA ILE A 96 -11.27 5.49 15.21
C ILE A 96 -12.72 5.20 14.76
N GLN A 97 -13.70 5.30 15.67
CA GLN A 97 -15.10 5.05 15.35
C GLN A 97 -15.71 6.18 14.51
N PRO A 98 -15.56 7.48 14.88
CA PRO A 98 -16.00 8.59 14.04
C PRO A 98 -15.51 8.51 12.59
N ILE A 99 -14.23 8.20 12.37
CA ILE A 99 -13.68 8.16 11.01
C ILE A 99 -14.20 6.98 10.19
N LEU A 100 -14.43 5.81 10.81
CA LEU A 100 -15.07 4.69 10.10
C LEU A 100 -16.51 5.00 9.73
N SER A 101 -17.24 5.77 10.55
CA SER A 101 -18.62 6.15 10.24
C SER A 101 -18.73 6.97 8.95
N CYS A 102 -17.67 7.72 8.59
CA CYS A 102 -17.59 8.49 7.35
C CYS A 102 -17.64 7.60 6.08
N LEU A 103 -17.35 6.30 6.18
CA LEU A 103 -17.48 5.35 5.07
C LEU A 103 -18.94 5.12 4.62
N SER A 104 -19.92 5.63 5.37
CA SER A 104 -21.35 5.54 5.03
C SER A 104 -21.90 6.79 4.33
N ARG A 105 -21.04 7.75 3.96
CA ARG A 105 -21.43 9.07 3.45
C ARG A 105 -21.20 9.19 1.93
N SER A 106 -21.20 10.42 1.39
CA SER A 106 -20.94 10.73 -0.02
C SER A 106 -19.61 10.16 -0.52
N GLU A 107 -19.49 9.99 -1.84
CA GLU A 107 -18.29 9.39 -2.45
C GLU A 107 -17.02 10.18 -2.13
N GLU A 108 -17.11 11.51 -2.12
CA GLU A 108 -16.02 12.43 -1.80
C GLU A 108 -15.50 12.18 -0.39
N ILE A 109 -16.42 12.03 0.57
CA ILE A 109 -16.08 11.71 1.96
C ILE A 109 -15.46 10.32 2.07
N ARG A 110 -16.04 9.30 1.42
CA ARG A 110 -15.48 7.94 1.44
C ARG A 110 -14.06 7.93 0.86
N CYS A 111 -13.85 8.64 -0.24
CA CYS A 111 -12.57 8.74 -0.94
C CYS A 111 -11.45 9.31 -0.05
N ILE A 112 -11.70 10.43 0.65
CA ILE A 112 -10.71 10.99 1.59
C ILE A 112 -10.58 10.14 2.85
N THR A 113 -11.66 9.52 3.32
CA THR A 113 -11.65 8.62 4.48
C THR A 113 -10.73 7.42 4.23
N TYR A 114 -10.87 6.73 3.09
CA TYR A 114 -9.96 5.62 2.73
C TYR A 114 -8.50 6.07 2.64
N GLN A 115 -8.25 7.29 2.17
CA GLN A 115 -6.91 7.85 2.11
C GLN A 115 -6.32 8.07 3.51
N ILE A 116 -7.08 8.67 4.42
CA ILE A 116 -6.65 8.85 5.82
C ILE A 116 -6.40 7.51 6.50
N LEU A 117 -7.32 6.57 6.34
CA LEU A 117 -7.16 5.21 6.86
C LEU A 117 -5.88 4.56 6.32
N SER A 118 -5.67 4.65 5.00
CA SER A 118 -4.47 4.08 4.37
C SER A 118 -3.18 4.65 4.94
N LYS A 119 -3.07 5.97 5.05
CA LYS A 119 -1.89 6.66 5.57
C LYS A 119 -1.67 6.36 7.06
N SER A 120 -2.74 6.41 7.86
CA SER A 120 -2.64 6.24 9.32
C SER A 120 -2.26 4.82 9.73
N MET A 121 -2.75 3.80 9.02
CA MET A 121 -2.49 2.39 9.33
C MET A 121 -1.19 1.85 8.69
N GLN A 122 -0.63 2.55 7.72
CA GLN A 122 0.60 2.13 7.05
C GLN A 122 1.74 2.00 8.07
N ASN A 123 2.28 0.78 8.19
CA ASN A 123 3.36 0.44 9.12
C ASN A 123 3.06 0.79 10.59
N ASN A 124 1.78 0.78 11.00
CA ASN A 124 1.34 1.18 12.33
C ASN A 124 0.60 0.04 13.04
N LEU A 125 1.34 -0.96 13.52
CA LEU A 125 0.78 -2.16 14.15
C LEU A 125 -0.15 -1.87 15.35
N PRO A 126 0.17 -0.96 16.30
CA PRO A 126 -0.74 -0.63 17.39
C PRO A 126 -2.11 -0.14 16.88
N LEU A 127 -2.11 0.76 15.89
CA LEU A 127 -3.35 1.28 15.33
C LEU A 127 -4.12 0.20 14.54
N GLN A 128 -3.41 -0.63 13.75
CA GLN A 128 -4.01 -1.77 13.05
C GLN A 128 -4.72 -2.73 14.02
N ILE A 129 -4.11 -3.02 15.18
CA ILE A 129 -4.72 -3.84 16.24
C ILE A 129 -5.99 -3.17 16.76
N SER A 130 -5.97 -1.85 17.00
CA SER A 130 -7.11 -1.12 17.53
C SER A 130 -8.28 -1.06 16.55
N PHE A 131 -8.01 -0.91 15.24
CA PHE A 131 -9.02 -1.10 14.18
C PHE A 131 -9.50 -2.56 14.09
N GLY A 132 -8.60 -3.54 14.24
CA GLY A 132 -8.96 -4.95 14.24
C GLY A 132 -9.95 -5.33 15.33
N LYS A 133 -9.76 -4.83 16.57
CA LYS A 133 -10.64 -5.10 17.72
C LYS A 133 -12.10 -4.69 17.52
N ILE A 134 -12.36 -3.71 16.64
CA ILE A 134 -13.70 -3.21 16.37
C ILE A 134 -14.30 -3.75 15.06
N GLY A 135 -13.66 -4.75 14.45
CA GLY A 135 -14.15 -5.37 13.21
C GLY A 135 -13.96 -4.52 11.95
N ALA A 136 -12.99 -3.59 11.95
CA ALA A 136 -12.79 -2.67 10.83
C ALA A 136 -12.47 -3.38 9.50
N LEU A 137 -11.83 -4.56 9.53
CA LEU A 137 -11.52 -5.34 8.32
C LEU A 137 -12.80 -5.69 7.55
N GLN A 138 -13.80 -6.24 8.24
CA GLN A 138 -15.07 -6.63 7.64
C GLN A 138 -15.83 -5.40 7.11
N ILE A 139 -15.86 -4.32 7.90
CA ILE A 139 -16.47 -3.04 7.48
C ILE A 139 -15.83 -2.55 6.19
N LEU A 140 -14.50 -2.56 6.09
CA LEU A 140 -13.79 -2.11 4.89
C LEU A 140 -14.08 -3.01 3.69
N ILE A 141 -14.08 -4.33 3.85
CA ILE A 141 -14.40 -5.28 2.77
C ILE A 141 -15.79 -5.00 2.20
N GLU A 142 -16.80 -4.91 3.06
CA GLU A 142 -18.18 -4.64 2.65
C GLU A 142 -18.33 -3.32 1.92
N ARG A 143 -17.69 -2.26 2.45
CA ARG A 143 -17.75 -0.92 1.84
C ARG A 143 -17.05 -0.87 0.49
N VAL A 144 -15.88 -1.48 0.37
CA VAL A 144 -15.12 -1.54 -0.90
C VAL A 144 -15.89 -2.27 -1.99
N GLN A 145 -16.61 -3.35 -1.65
CA GLN A 145 -17.44 -4.08 -2.61
C GLN A 145 -18.63 -3.26 -3.13
N GLN A 146 -19.12 -2.31 -2.34
CA GLN A 146 -20.24 -1.42 -2.70
C GLN A 146 -19.80 -0.18 -3.48
N GLU A 147 -18.50 0.05 -3.67
CA GLU A 147 -18.02 1.23 -4.39
C GLU A 147 -18.34 1.15 -5.90
N CYS A 148 -19.08 2.15 -6.38
CA CYS A 148 -19.36 2.35 -7.80
C CYS A 148 -18.14 2.90 -8.56
N SER A 149 -17.34 3.74 -7.89
CA SER A 149 -16.19 4.41 -8.48
C SER A 149 -14.92 3.58 -8.28
N GLU A 150 -14.29 3.21 -9.38
CA GLU A 150 -13.09 2.37 -9.38
C GLU A 150 -11.87 3.10 -8.78
N SER A 151 -11.84 4.44 -8.87
CA SER A 151 -10.88 5.27 -8.17
C SER A 151 -11.02 5.12 -6.65
N THR A 152 -12.24 5.29 -6.14
CA THR A 152 -12.56 5.15 -4.71
C THR A 152 -12.35 3.72 -4.22
N LYS A 153 -12.74 2.72 -5.02
CA LYS A 153 -12.49 1.30 -4.77
C LYS A 153 -11.00 1.01 -4.62
N SER A 154 -10.14 1.54 -5.50
CA SER A 154 -8.69 1.35 -5.40
C SER A 154 -8.09 1.92 -4.10
N LYS A 155 -8.60 3.06 -3.61
CA LYS A 155 -8.21 3.62 -2.31
C LYS A 155 -8.67 2.73 -1.16
N GLY A 156 -9.89 2.21 -1.22
CA GLY A 156 -10.39 1.31 -0.20
C GLY A 156 -9.63 -0.03 -0.14
N ILE A 157 -9.24 -0.61 -1.28
CA ILE A 157 -8.34 -1.78 -1.31
C ILE A 157 -6.98 -1.42 -0.68
N THR A 158 -6.48 -0.20 -0.90
CA THR A 158 -5.25 0.27 -0.25
C THR A 158 -5.43 0.37 1.27
N ALA A 159 -6.60 0.82 1.75
CA ALA A 159 -6.93 0.86 3.18
C ALA A 159 -7.00 -0.55 3.79
N ILE A 160 -7.63 -1.52 3.11
CA ILE A 160 -7.62 -2.93 3.53
C ILE A 160 -6.18 -3.46 3.59
N SER A 161 -5.40 -3.19 2.54
CA SER A 161 -4.02 -3.67 2.46
C SER A 161 -3.15 -3.11 3.59
N THR A 162 -3.23 -1.81 3.87
CA THR A 162 -2.47 -1.17 4.96
C THR A 162 -2.95 -1.57 6.36
N LEU A 163 -4.24 -1.92 6.52
CA LEU A 163 -4.76 -2.47 7.78
C LEU A 163 -4.13 -3.83 8.11
N ILE A 164 -4.03 -4.72 7.11
CA ILE A 164 -3.62 -6.10 7.39
C ILE A 164 -2.11 -6.33 7.28
N ARG A 165 -1.39 -5.57 6.44
CA ARG A 165 0.05 -5.77 6.20
C ARG A 165 0.86 -5.77 7.49
N HIS A 166 1.66 -6.83 7.67
CA HIS A 166 2.53 -7.07 8.83
C HIS A 166 1.76 -7.27 10.15
N ASN A 167 0.45 -7.46 10.08
CA ASN A 167 -0.40 -7.91 11.18
C ASN A 167 -0.89 -9.33 10.88
N LYS A 168 -0.10 -10.32 11.27
CA LYS A 168 -0.35 -11.75 10.99
C LYS A 168 -1.75 -12.22 11.37
N ALA A 169 -2.33 -11.69 12.46
CA ALA A 169 -3.68 -12.06 12.88
C ALA A 169 -4.72 -11.61 11.85
N LEU A 170 -4.62 -10.39 11.34
CA LEU A 170 -5.53 -9.86 10.32
C LEU A 170 -5.25 -10.45 8.93
N GLU A 171 -4.00 -10.74 8.58
CA GLU A 171 -3.65 -11.41 7.32
C GLU A 171 -4.25 -12.83 7.27
N CYS A 172 -4.10 -13.60 8.35
CA CYS A 172 -4.71 -14.92 8.46
C CYS A 172 -6.23 -14.86 8.47
N SER A 173 -6.84 -13.88 9.17
CA SER A 173 -8.29 -13.66 9.14
C SER A 173 -8.76 -13.38 7.72
N PHE A 174 -8.11 -12.45 7.02
CA PHE A 174 -8.45 -12.10 5.66
C PHE A 174 -8.45 -13.30 4.72
N ILE A 175 -7.44 -14.18 4.79
CA ILE A 175 -7.41 -15.40 3.97
C ILE A 175 -8.45 -16.44 4.40
N SER A 176 -8.72 -16.55 5.70
CA SER A 176 -9.75 -17.46 6.22
C SER A 176 -11.17 -17.05 5.81
N ASP A 177 -11.38 -15.74 5.65
CA ASP A 177 -12.65 -15.11 5.27
C ASP A 177 -12.73 -14.90 3.73
N ASP A 178 -12.35 -15.91 2.94
CA ASP A 178 -12.42 -15.92 1.48
C ASP A 178 -11.64 -14.80 0.76
N GLY A 179 -10.63 -14.21 1.41
CA GLY A 179 -9.85 -13.09 0.87
C GLY A 179 -9.16 -13.37 -0.47
N LEU A 180 -8.85 -14.63 -0.80
CA LEU A 180 -8.34 -14.99 -2.13
C LEU A 180 -9.37 -14.77 -3.24
N TYR A 181 -10.63 -15.15 -3.02
CA TYR A 181 -11.70 -14.92 -4.00
C TYR A 181 -11.99 -13.43 -4.15
N LEU A 182 -11.88 -12.67 -3.05
CA LEU A 182 -11.99 -11.23 -3.09
C LEU A 182 -10.87 -10.61 -3.94
N ILE A 183 -9.62 -11.03 -3.77
CA ILE A 183 -8.50 -10.60 -4.64
C ILE A 183 -8.78 -10.93 -6.11
N ILE A 184 -9.28 -12.13 -6.42
CA ILE A 184 -9.64 -12.52 -7.79
C ILE A 184 -10.69 -11.59 -8.37
N SER A 185 -11.72 -11.24 -7.60
CA SER A 185 -12.76 -10.31 -8.05
C SER A 185 -12.18 -8.93 -8.40
N TRP A 186 -11.21 -8.44 -7.64
CA TRP A 186 -10.52 -7.18 -7.92
C TRP A 186 -9.59 -7.27 -9.13
N LEU A 187 -8.92 -8.41 -9.31
CA LEU A 187 -8.11 -8.71 -10.48
C LEU A 187 -8.92 -8.72 -11.78
N GLN A 188 -10.22 -9.03 -11.71
CA GLN A 188 -11.15 -9.00 -12.84
C GLN A 188 -11.70 -7.59 -13.15
N SER A 189 -11.37 -6.55 -12.37
CA SER A 189 -11.77 -5.17 -12.68
C SER A 189 -11.23 -4.72 -14.04
N GLU A 190 -12.04 -3.94 -14.76
CA GLU A 190 -11.65 -3.30 -16.03
C GLU A 190 -10.54 -2.25 -15.82
N HIS A 191 -10.43 -1.70 -14.61
CA HIS A 191 -9.53 -0.59 -14.31
C HIS A 191 -8.19 -1.06 -13.73
N LYS A 192 -7.11 -0.60 -14.36
CA LYS A 192 -5.73 -0.92 -13.98
C LYS A 192 -5.42 -0.61 -12.52
N CYS A 193 -5.87 0.54 -12.01
CA CYS A 193 -5.59 0.97 -10.64
C CYS A 193 -6.07 -0.03 -9.59
N VAL A 194 -7.25 -0.65 -9.79
CA VAL A 194 -7.78 -1.68 -8.88
C VAL A 194 -6.98 -2.96 -8.97
N ARG A 195 -6.67 -3.42 -10.20
CA ARG A 195 -5.84 -4.62 -10.41
C ARG A 195 -4.44 -4.47 -9.82
N GLU A 196 -3.81 -3.30 -9.92
CA GLU A 196 -2.51 -3.02 -9.31
C GLU A 196 -2.54 -3.17 -7.78
N LYS A 197 -3.60 -2.67 -7.12
CA LYS A 197 -3.74 -2.84 -5.67
C LYS A 197 -3.97 -4.29 -5.29
N ALA A 198 -4.75 -5.02 -6.07
CA ALA A 198 -4.96 -6.46 -5.87
C ALA A 198 -3.68 -7.27 -6.04
N LEU A 199 -2.90 -7.03 -7.10
CA LEU A 199 -1.60 -7.66 -7.32
C LEU A 199 -0.61 -7.31 -6.19
N SER A 200 -0.55 -6.04 -5.80
CA SER A 200 0.31 -5.59 -4.70
C SER A 200 0.00 -6.30 -3.38
N LEU A 201 -1.28 -6.46 -3.05
CA LEU A 201 -1.70 -7.18 -1.85
C LEU A 201 -1.40 -8.69 -1.96
N LEU A 202 -1.69 -9.31 -3.11
CA LEU A 202 -1.39 -10.72 -3.33
C LEU A 202 0.10 -11.03 -3.17
N ARG A 203 0.97 -10.25 -3.81
CA ARG A 203 2.43 -10.40 -3.71
C ARG A 203 2.90 -10.32 -2.26
N HIS A 204 2.33 -9.40 -1.48
CA HIS A 204 2.62 -9.28 -0.05
C HIS A 204 2.23 -10.54 0.73
N LEU A 205 1.01 -11.02 0.53
CA LEU A 205 0.52 -12.21 1.24
C LEU A 205 1.30 -13.47 0.85
N ILE A 206 1.81 -13.54 -0.38
CA ILE A 206 2.74 -14.57 -0.84
C ILE A 206 4.11 -14.41 -0.15
N SER A 207 4.68 -13.20 -0.12
CA SER A 207 6.01 -12.97 0.45
C SER A 207 6.07 -13.20 1.95
N GLU A 208 4.97 -12.93 2.66
CA GLU A 208 4.83 -13.20 4.10
C GLU A 208 4.40 -14.66 4.40
N GLU A 209 4.37 -15.53 3.39
CA GLU A 209 3.98 -16.94 3.49
C GLU A 209 2.56 -17.18 4.04
N ILE A 210 1.70 -16.15 3.99
CA ILE A 210 0.29 -16.25 4.38
C ILE A 210 -0.48 -17.03 3.30
N VAL A 211 -0.25 -16.70 2.02
CA VAL A 211 -0.74 -17.47 0.88
C VAL A 211 0.31 -18.51 0.51
N THR A 212 -0.12 -19.77 0.45
CA THR A 212 0.77 -20.93 0.23
C THR A 212 0.25 -21.77 -0.93
N GLY A 213 1.05 -22.72 -1.42
CA GLY A 213 0.63 -23.61 -2.51
C GLY A 213 -0.65 -24.38 -2.19
N ARG A 214 -0.91 -24.67 -0.91
CA ARG A 214 -2.17 -25.28 -0.44
C ARG A 214 -3.36 -24.37 -0.71
N HIS A 215 -3.27 -23.09 -0.36
CA HIS A 215 -4.33 -22.13 -0.61
C HIS A 215 -4.64 -21.99 -2.11
N ILE A 216 -3.61 -22.03 -2.94
CA ILE A 216 -3.77 -21.91 -4.40
C ILE A 216 -4.38 -23.19 -4.99
N ALA A 217 -3.86 -24.37 -4.63
CA ALA A 217 -4.25 -25.64 -5.24
C ALA A 217 -5.54 -26.22 -4.66
N GLU A 218 -5.69 -26.24 -3.33
CA GLU A 218 -6.78 -26.96 -2.66
C GLU A 218 -7.99 -26.05 -2.39
N ILE A 219 -7.75 -24.81 -1.96
CA ILE A 219 -8.84 -23.88 -1.62
C ILE A 219 -9.32 -23.17 -2.88
N ASN A 220 -8.42 -22.50 -3.58
CA ASN A 220 -8.76 -21.68 -4.73
C ASN A 220 -8.83 -22.45 -6.06
N ASN A 221 -8.38 -23.72 -6.10
CA ASN A 221 -8.35 -24.56 -7.31
C ASN A 221 -7.73 -23.85 -8.53
N TYR A 222 -6.60 -23.17 -8.30
CA TYR A 222 -5.80 -22.44 -9.30
C TYR A 222 -6.52 -21.26 -10.00
N GLN A 223 -7.69 -20.82 -9.54
CA GLN A 223 -8.42 -19.71 -10.16
C GLN A 223 -7.64 -18.39 -10.16
N ILE A 224 -6.78 -18.16 -9.16
CA ILE A 224 -5.90 -16.98 -9.08
C ILE A 224 -4.87 -16.98 -10.21
N ILE A 225 -4.38 -18.16 -10.60
CA ILE A 225 -3.46 -18.32 -11.73
C ILE A 225 -4.22 -18.01 -13.03
N ASP A 226 -5.42 -18.57 -13.20
CA ASP A 226 -6.27 -18.31 -14.36
C ASP A 226 -6.60 -16.80 -14.49
N ALA A 227 -6.86 -16.11 -13.37
CA ALA A 227 -7.10 -14.67 -13.35
C ALA A 227 -5.87 -13.86 -13.81
N ILE A 228 -4.67 -14.21 -13.35
CA ILE A 228 -3.43 -13.54 -13.75
C ILE A 228 -3.09 -13.78 -15.22
N ILE A 229 -3.30 -15.01 -15.72
CA ILE A 229 -3.16 -15.33 -17.15
C ILE A 229 -4.13 -14.48 -17.96
N SER A 230 -5.38 -14.33 -17.53
CA SER A 230 -6.37 -13.50 -18.22
C SER A 230 -5.93 -12.04 -18.30
N ILE A 231 -5.41 -11.46 -17.22
CA ILE A 231 -4.91 -10.08 -17.21
C ILE A 231 -3.69 -9.94 -18.14
N SER A 232 -2.74 -10.88 -18.11
CA SER A 232 -1.57 -10.89 -19.00
C SER A 232 -1.98 -10.87 -20.48
N ARG A 233 -3.00 -11.67 -20.84
CA ARG A 233 -3.57 -11.71 -22.19
C ARG A 233 -4.19 -10.38 -22.58
N ASN A 234 -5.05 -9.83 -21.71
CA ASN A 234 -5.73 -8.56 -21.97
C ASN A 234 -4.75 -7.39 -22.10
N ASN A 235 -3.67 -7.38 -21.31
CA ASN A 235 -2.64 -6.35 -21.39
C ASN A 235 -1.82 -6.41 -22.69
N SER A 236 -1.86 -7.54 -23.41
CA SER A 236 -1.16 -7.73 -24.68
C SER A 236 -2.01 -7.35 -25.91
N LEU A 237 -3.33 -7.17 -25.75
CA LEU A 237 -4.28 -7.03 -26.86
C LEU A 237 -4.59 -5.57 -27.26
N SER A 238 -4.19 -4.56 -26.47
CA SER A 238 -4.43 -3.16 -26.83
C SER A 238 -3.43 -2.68 -27.89
N THR A 239 -3.66 -3.10 -29.13
CA THR A 239 -2.89 -2.78 -30.34
C THR A 239 -2.92 -1.30 -30.74
N THR A 240 -3.51 -0.41 -29.95
CA THR A 240 -3.74 0.98 -30.41
C THR A 240 -3.50 2.11 -29.44
N LYS A 241 -3.15 1.95 -28.15
CA LYS A 241 -2.86 3.15 -27.33
C LYS A 241 -2.10 3.05 -26.00
N TYR A 242 -1.92 1.90 -25.36
CA TYR A 242 -1.17 1.84 -24.09
C TYR A 242 -0.51 0.47 -23.93
N GLN A 243 0.79 0.38 -24.18
CA GLN A 243 1.61 -0.77 -23.80
C GLN A 243 2.35 -0.41 -22.52
N ASP A 244 1.77 -0.78 -21.39
CA ASP A 244 2.36 -0.52 -20.09
C ASP A 244 3.30 -1.70 -19.72
N ILE A 245 4.56 -1.57 -20.13
CA ILE A 245 5.61 -2.58 -19.88
C ILE A 245 5.80 -2.75 -18.37
N GLN A 246 5.80 -1.66 -17.61
CA GLN A 246 5.97 -1.69 -16.15
C GLN A 246 4.85 -2.50 -15.47
N TYR A 247 3.61 -2.34 -15.91
CA TYR A 247 2.50 -3.13 -15.39
C TYR A 247 2.61 -4.61 -15.78
N SER A 248 3.12 -4.90 -16.97
CA SER A 248 3.36 -6.26 -17.44
C SER A 248 4.44 -6.97 -16.63
N GLU A 249 5.50 -6.24 -16.26
CA GLU A 249 6.53 -6.71 -15.34
C GLU A 249 5.92 -7.13 -14.00
N ILE A 250 5.07 -6.30 -13.40
CA ILE A 250 4.39 -6.63 -12.13
C ILE A 250 3.54 -7.91 -12.27
N ILE A 251 2.83 -8.09 -13.38
CA ILE A 251 2.05 -9.31 -13.65
C ILE A 251 2.97 -10.53 -13.73
N SER A 252 4.05 -10.44 -14.50
CA SER A 252 5.02 -11.52 -14.70
C SER A 252 5.75 -11.90 -13.40
N GLU A 253 6.12 -10.91 -12.59
CA GLU A 253 6.70 -11.14 -11.26
C GLU A 253 5.71 -11.82 -10.31
N THR A 254 4.43 -11.40 -10.34
CA THR A 254 3.39 -12.03 -9.51
C THR A 254 3.19 -13.48 -9.92
N LEU A 255 3.17 -13.76 -11.23
CA LEU A 255 3.08 -15.11 -11.75
C LEU A 255 4.29 -15.96 -11.32
N PHE A 256 5.50 -15.40 -11.38
CA PHE A 256 6.72 -16.06 -10.91
C PHE A 256 6.62 -16.45 -9.42
N GLN A 257 6.17 -15.53 -8.57
CA GLN A 257 6.00 -15.79 -7.14
C GLN A 257 4.96 -16.90 -6.88
N LEU A 258 3.85 -16.91 -7.63
CA LEU A 258 2.85 -17.97 -7.52
C LEU A 258 3.38 -19.34 -7.94
N ILE A 259 4.13 -19.40 -9.04
CA ILE A 259 4.79 -20.65 -9.48
C ILE A 259 5.72 -21.15 -8.39
N LYS A 260 6.56 -20.27 -7.82
CA LYS A 260 7.47 -20.63 -6.72
C LYS A 260 6.73 -21.19 -5.50
N VAL A 261 5.63 -20.57 -5.10
CA VAL A 261 4.83 -21.00 -3.95
C VAL A 261 4.11 -22.32 -4.20
N CYS A 262 3.70 -22.58 -5.43
CA CYS A 262 3.08 -23.84 -5.82
C CYS A 262 4.10 -24.98 -5.99
N ASP A 263 5.38 -24.66 -6.23
CA ASP A 263 6.49 -25.61 -6.42
C ASP A 263 6.19 -26.66 -7.52
N SER A 264 6.92 -27.78 -7.54
CA SER A 264 6.70 -29.00 -8.33
C SER A 264 5.29 -29.62 -8.22
N LYS A 265 4.41 -29.06 -7.39
CA LYS A 265 3.04 -29.55 -7.13
C LYS A 265 1.97 -28.90 -8.01
N LEU A 266 2.35 -28.03 -8.97
CA LEU A 266 1.39 -27.65 -10.01
C LEU A 266 0.92 -28.91 -10.75
N SER A 267 -0.40 -29.11 -10.77
CA SER A 267 -0.98 -30.16 -11.61
C SER A 267 -0.72 -29.85 -13.09
N LYS A 268 -0.77 -30.90 -13.93
CA LYS A 268 -0.39 -30.81 -15.35
C LYS A 268 -1.15 -29.72 -16.11
N VAL A 269 -2.46 -29.60 -15.88
CA VAL A 269 -3.33 -28.65 -16.61
C VAL A 269 -2.96 -27.18 -16.36
N PRO A 270 -2.92 -26.66 -15.11
CA PRO A 270 -2.50 -25.28 -14.87
C PRO A 270 -1.05 -25.04 -15.28
N LYS A 271 -0.16 -26.03 -15.12
CA LYS A 271 1.22 -25.97 -15.59
C LYS A 271 1.30 -25.70 -17.10
N ASP A 272 0.56 -26.45 -17.91
CA ASP A 272 0.52 -26.30 -19.36
C ASP A 272 -0.05 -24.93 -19.77
N LYS A 273 -1.12 -24.47 -19.12
CA LYS A 273 -1.70 -23.13 -19.35
C LYS A 273 -0.70 -22.00 -19.08
N VAL A 274 0.03 -22.10 -17.96
CA VAL A 274 1.04 -21.11 -17.57
C VAL A 274 2.19 -21.09 -18.58
N LEU A 275 2.68 -22.27 -19.00
CA LEU A 275 3.73 -22.38 -20.02
C LEU A 275 3.29 -21.78 -21.36
N GLU A 276 2.06 -22.04 -21.80
CA GLU A 276 1.50 -21.44 -23.02
C GLU A 276 1.52 -19.90 -22.93
N GLU A 277 1.06 -19.35 -21.80
CA GLU A 277 1.01 -17.90 -21.60
C GLU A 277 2.41 -17.26 -21.54
N ILE A 278 3.36 -17.89 -20.85
CA ILE A 278 4.75 -17.42 -20.80
C ILE A 278 5.36 -17.38 -22.20
N ASN A 279 5.22 -18.46 -22.98
CA ASN A 279 5.76 -18.53 -24.34
C ASN A 279 5.11 -17.47 -25.25
N ARG A 280 3.79 -17.28 -25.14
CA ARG A 280 3.07 -16.22 -25.85
C ARG A 280 3.62 -14.83 -25.52
N ARG A 281 3.87 -14.55 -24.24
CA ARG A 281 4.38 -13.26 -23.78
C ARG A 281 5.83 -13.01 -24.19
N ILE A 282 6.69 -14.02 -24.10
CA ILE A 282 8.09 -13.96 -24.58
C ILE A 282 8.14 -13.63 -26.08
N LEU A 283 7.29 -14.28 -26.89
CA LEU A 283 7.19 -14.00 -28.32
C LEU A 283 6.75 -12.55 -28.56
N PHE A 284 5.72 -12.08 -27.85
CA PHE A 284 5.28 -10.69 -27.92
C PHE A 284 6.41 -9.71 -27.60
N LEU A 285 7.14 -9.90 -26.49
CA LEU A 285 8.26 -9.03 -26.11
C LEU A 285 9.38 -9.03 -27.14
N THR A 286 9.65 -10.18 -27.76
CA THR A 286 10.66 -10.31 -28.81
C THR A 286 10.28 -9.50 -30.06
N GLU A 287 9.01 -9.55 -30.49
CA GLU A 287 8.52 -8.72 -31.60
C GLU A 287 8.41 -7.24 -31.23
N TYR A 288 8.02 -6.94 -29.98
CA TYR A 288 7.96 -5.58 -29.44
C TYR A 288 9.31 -4.89 -29.52
N ARG A 289 10.38 -5.55 -29.05
CA ARG A 289 11.75 -5.00 -29.06
C ARG A 289 12.25 -4.66 -30.47
N LYS A 290 11.80 -5.37 -31.50
CA LYS A 290 12.15 -5.04 -32.89
C LYS A 290 11.53 -3.71 -33.33
N THR A 291 10.36 -3.38 -32.80
CA THR A 291 9.62 -2.16 -33.11
C THR A 291 10.06 -0.99 -32.23
N PHE A 292 10.37 -1.26 -30.96
CA PHE A 292 10.76 -0.29 -29.95
C PHE A 292 12.09 -0.71 -29.30
N PRO A 293 13.24 -0.46 -29.96
CA PRO A 293 14.54 -0.94 -29.49
C PRO A 293 15.06 -0.23 -28.24
N ASP A 294 14.58 0.98 -27.97
CA ASP A 294 15.01 1.80 -26.84
C ASP A 294 14.28 1.47 -25.53
N ASP A 295 13.17 0.71 -25.60
CA ASP A 295 12.40 0.31 -24.42
C ASP A 295 13.06 -0.88 -23.72
N ASP A 296 13.29 -0.75 -22.41
CA ASP A 296 13.86 -1.84 -21.62
C ASP A 296 12.80 -2.88 -21.25
N ILE A 297 12.78 -3.98 -22.00
CA ILE A 297 11.96 -5.17 -21.73
C ILE A 297 12.70 -6.24 -20.91
N SER A 298 13.98 -6.01 -20.59
CA SER A 298 14.85 -7.01 -19.99
C SER A 298 14.35 -7.53 -18.64
N PRO A 299 13.80 -6.70 -17.73
CA PRO A 299 13.29 -7.17 -16.44
C PRO A 299 12.14 -8.18 -16.59
N GLU A 300 11.13 -7.85 -17.38
CA GLU A 300 9.99 -8.75 -17.63
C GLU A 300 10.44 -10.02 -18.36
N TYR A 301 11.25 -9.87 -19.42
CA TYR A 301 11.72 -11.01 -20.22
C TYR A 301 12.53 -12.00 -19.36
N SER A 302 13.45 -11.50 -18.53
CA SER A 302 14.27 -12.34 -17.64
C SER A 302 13.41 -13.09 -16.64
N THR A 303 12.40 -12.43 -16.07
CA THR A 303 11.44 -13.05 -15.14
C THR A 303 10.67 -14.18 -15.83
N LEU A 304 10.19 -13.98 -17.05
CA LEU A 304 9.46 -15.00 -17.81
C LEU A 304 10.33 -16.20 -18.19
N VAL A 305 11.62 -15.99 -18.49
CA VAL A 305 12.57 -17.08 -18.72
C VAL A 305 12.74 -17.93 -17.45
N LEU A 306 12.91 -17.29 -16.28
CA LEU A 306 12.98 -17.99 -15.01
C LEU A 306 11.68 -18.76 -14.70
N CYS A 307 10.51 -18.18 -14.98
CA CYS A 307 9.23 -18.89 -14.86
C CYS A 307 9.22 -20.17 -15.71
N ARG A 308 9.69 -20.09 -16.96
CA ARG A 308 9.73 -21.24 -17.87
C ARG A 308 10.66 -22.33 -17.35
N GLU A 309 11.84 -21.96 -16.85
CA GLU A 309 12.82 -22.90 -16.28
C GLU A 309 12.28 -23.63 -15.05
N LEU A 310 11.50 -22.97 -14.19
CA LEU A 310 10.85 -23.61 -13.04
C LEU A 310 9.75 -24.63 -13.44
N LEU A 311 9.24 -24.52 -14.65
CA LEU A 311 8.14 -25.36 -15.15
C LEU A 311 8.61 -26.45 -16.13
N VAL A 312 9.87 -26.50 -16.54
CA VAL A 312 10.40 -27.57 -17.40
C VAL A 312 11.07 -28.62 -16.53
#